data_AF-A0A3R7WEK1-F1
#
_entry.id   AF-A0A3R7WEK1-F1
#
_cell.length_a   1.000
_cell.length_b   1.000
_cell.length_c   1.000
_cell.angle_alpha   90.00
_cell.angle_beta   90.00
_cell.angle_gamma   90.00
#
_symmetry.space_group_name_H-M   'P 1'
#
loop_
_entity.id
_entity.type
_entity.pdbx_description
1 polymer ?
#
loop_
_entity_poly.entity_id
_entity_poly.type
_entity_poly.pdbx_seq_one_letter_code
_entity_poly.pdbx_strand_id
1 'polypeptide(L)'
;MQLLYALKEHNGGKLNSHLWFFNAFAEQLNPTYTVLVDVGTIPAESSVFRLIRSMERNYQIGGVAGEIAVDKPNYFNPVVAAQHFEYKISNIMDKSLESVFGFISVLPGAFSAYRFEAIRAVKGVGPLPEYFKSLTSTTKELGPFQGNMYLAEDRILCFELLAREGRQWTMHYVKDAIARTDVPETLVDLIKQRRRWLNGSFFAGLFAIGHFGRVWRLSAHSPSRKLVFTLQFLYLAVQNFLSWFLLSNLYLTFYFVLTLALHSPTNATPNAILEVILTVYLAIVGGLLVFALGNKPEPKTASFYLFSCLYLGIVMMVVTGLSFYGLVAKGVTAVDPRQNLTDCPVSKLELTGGVVSSLGLVFMSAFLHGEFSILLSFVQYFFMLPTFVSNLHDLSWGTKGLESGGGHGPAKQAGGNVKDVVAQQKKLEAARQVAAKEKEDVDNSFRAFRSTLLLSWLTTNALWMYIIMTCVATSCYLKYLSYIVACFNIIRFVGATTFLALRICRRFGIGGCVKGVSKDTYDRQLPPEWQAHRTGQAARFRPQETLQPSPRGPYNAV
;
A
#
# COMPACT_ATOMS: atom_id res chain seq x y z
N MET A 1 27.60 -0.64 -20.68
CA MET A 1 26.48 -1.33 -19.98
C MET A 1 26.33 -2.70 -20.60
N GLN A 2 26.43 -3.77 -19.82
CA GLN A 2 26.04 -5.10 -20.29
C GLN A 2 24.52 -5.20 -20.16
N LEU A 3 23.83 -5.42 -21.27
CA LEU A 3 22.38 -5.55 -21.31
C LEU A 3 22.03 -7.01 -21.59
N LEU A 4 21.26 -7.61 -20.69
CA LEU A 4 20.65 -8.92 -20.89
C LEU A 4 19.16 -8.70 -21.11
N TYR A 5 18.66 -9.13 -22.27
CA TYR A 5 17.24 -9.08 -22.59
C TYR A 5 16.64 -10.48 -22.44
N ALA A 6 15.63 -10.62 -21.59
CA ALA A 6 14.90 -11.86 -21.38
C ALA A 6 13.42 -11.65 -21.71
N LEU A 7 12.94 -12.36 -22.72
CA LEU A 7 11.53 -12.39 -23.10
C LEU A 7 10.96 -13.77 -22.78
N LYS A 8 9.79 -13.79 -22.12
CA LYS A 8 9.06 -15.03 -21.85
C LYS A 8 8.01 -15.23 -22.93
N GLU A 9 7.98 -16.42 -23.52
CA GLU A 9 6.95 -16.80 -24.50
C GLU A 9 5.54 -16.78 -23.90
N HIS A 10 5.41 -17.21 -22.64
CA HIS A 10 4.16 -17.20 -21.90
C HIS A 10 4.16 -16.16 -20.79
N ASN A 11 3.05 -15.42 -20.68
CA ASN A 11 2.85 -14.47 -19.60
C ASN A 11 2.55 -15.19 -18.28
N GLY A 12 3.58 -15.42 -17.47
CA GLY A 12 3.47 -15.94 -16.10
C GLY A 12 3.18 -14.90 -15.02
N GLY A 13 2.93 -13.63 -15.38
CA GLY A 13 2.71 -12.54 -14.42
C GLY A 13 3.97 -11.99 -13.74
N LYS A 14 3.77 -11.00 -12.85
CA LYS A 14 4.83 -10.24 -12.13
C LYS A 14 5.74 -11.17 -11.33
N LEU A 15 5.16 -11.97 -10.43
CA LEU A 15 5.95 -12.83 -9.54
C LEU A 15 6.79 -13.86 -10.30
N ASN A 16 6.29 -14.40 -11.40
CA ASN A 16 7.08 -15.32 -12.22
C ASN A 16 8.26 -14.60 -12.90
N SER A 17 8.09 -13.36 -13.35
CA SER A 17 9.22 -12.54 -13.83
C SER A 17 10.24 -12.27 -12.72
N HIS A 18 9.78 -12.00 -11.50
CA HIS A 18 10.66 -11.84 -10.36
C HIS A 18 11.39 -13.14 -10.00
N LEU A 19 10.76 -14.31 -10.17
CA LEU A 19 11.40 -15.60 -9.96
C LEU A 19 12.58 -15.81 -10.92
N TRP A 20 12.40 -15.50 -12.21
CA TRP A 20 13.50 -15.48 -13.17
C TRP A 20 14.61 -14.50 -12.77
N PHE A 21 14.23 -13.29 -12.38
CA PHE A 21 15.19 -12.27 -11.97
C PHE A 21 16.02 -12.70 -10.75
N PHE A 22 15.38 -13.11 -9.66
CA PHE A 22 16.06 -13.42 -8.40
C PHE A 22 16.67 -14.83 -8.38
N ASN A 23 15.93 -15.87 -8.75
CA ASN A 23 16.38 -17.25 -8.57
C ASN A 23 17.16 -17.81 -9.76
N ALA A 24 17.09 -17.18 -10.94
CA ALA A 24 17.89 -17.59 -12.10
C ALA A 24 19.04 -16.62 -12.35
N PHE A 25 18.75 -15.35 -12.68
CA PHE A 25 19.79 -14.40 -13.07
C PHE A 25 20.63 -13.92 -11.87
N ALA A 26 20.00 -13.47 -10.78
CA ALA A 26 20.75 -12.96 -9.63
C ALA A 26 21.53 -14.06 -8.89
N GLU A 27 21.02 -15.30 -8.83
CA GLU A 27 21.80 -16.41 -8.28
C GLU A 27 23.07 -16.71 -9.09
N GLN A 28 23.02 -16.61 -10.43
CA GLN A 28 24.19 -16.83 -11.29
C GLN A 28 25.17 -15.65 -11.28
N LEU A 29 24.65 -14.43 -11.34
CA LEU A 29 25.46 -13.20 -11.38
C LEU A 29 25.96 -12.79 -9.99
N ASN A 30 25.31 -13.26 -8.93
CA ASN A 30 25.56 -12.93 -7.53
C ASN A 30 25.75 -11.42 -7.29
N PRO A 31 24.78 -10.56 -7.70
CA PRO A 31 24.93 -9.12 -7.61
C PRO A 31 24.89 -8.67 -6.15
N THR A 32 25.61 -7.58 -5.83
CA THR A 32 25.51 -6.96 -4.49
C THR A 32 24.13 -6.36 -4.25
N TYR A 33 23.58 -5.71 -5.28
CA TYR A 33 22.30 -5.01 -5.23
C TYR A 33 21.37 -5.49 -6.33
N THR A 34 20.10 -5.51 -6.00
CA THR A 34 19.00 -5.79 -6.95
C THR A 34 18.06 -4.59 -6.93
N VAL A 35 17.56 -4.19 -8.10
CA VAL A 35 16.67 -3.04 -8.25
C VAL A 35 15.44 -3.49 -9.01
N LEU A 36 14.27 -3.15 -8.50
CA LEU A 36 12.98 -3.40 -9.14
C LEU A 36 12.44 -2.08 -9.70
N VAL A 37 12.02 -2.11 -10.96
CA VAL A 37 11.40 -1.00 -11.67
C VAL A 37 10.24 -1.55 -12.48
N ASP A 38 9.02 -1.10 -12.20
CA ASP A 38 7.85 -1.51 -12.98
C ASP A 38 7.87 -0.89 -14.39
N VAL A 39 7.28 -1.59 -15.35
CA VAL A 39 7.00 -1.02 -16.68
C VAL A 39 6.06 0.18 -16.50
N GLY A 40 6.35 1.29 -17.18
CA GLY A 40 5.63 2.56 -17.01
C GLY A 40 6.25 3.48 -15.95
N THR A 41 7.19 2.97 -15.14
CA THR A 41 7.95 3.79 -14.19
C THR A 41 9.24 4.32 -14.81
N ILE A 42 9.45 5.64 -14.70
CA ILE A 42 10.60 6.36 -15.23
C ILE A 42 11.41 6.94 -14.05
N PRO A 43 12.51 6.28 -13.64
CA PRO A 43 13.43 6.84 -12.65
C PRO A 43 14.08 8.12 -13.17
N ALA A 44 14.24 9.13 -12.31
CA ALA A 44 15.07 10.29 -12.65
C ALA A 44 16.55 9.89 -12.77
N GLU A 45 17.34 10.69 -13.50
CA GLU A 45 18.72 10.38 -13.96
C GLU A 45 19.65 9.81 -12.89
N SER A 46 19.53 10.21 -11.62
CA SER A 46 20.38 9.73 -10.51
C SER A 46 19.63 8.93 -9.45
N SER A 47 18.37 8.53 -9.69
CA SER A 47 17.54 7.89 -8.67
C SER A 47 18.04 6.50 -8.28
N VAL A 48 18.40 5.66 -9.26
CA VAL A 48 18.97 4.31 -8.98
C VAL A 48 20.27 4.43 -8.18
N PHE A 49 21.15 5.36 -8.56
CA PHE A 49 22.38 5.65 -7.80
C PHE A 49 22.07 6.06 -6.36
N ARG A 50 21.07 6.93 -6.14
CA ARG A 50 20.69 7.40 -4.79
C ARG A 50 20.18 6.26 -3.91
N LEU A 51 19.45 5.28 -4.47
CA LEU A 51 19.04 4.07 -3.75
C LEU A 51 20.27 3.26 -3.29
N ILE A 52 21.16 2.90 -4.23
CA ILE A 52 22.36 2.12 -3.93
C ILE A 52 23.27 2.85 -2.93
N ARG A 53 23.49 4.15 -3.14
CA ARG A 53 24.28 5.00 -2.24
C ARG A 53 23.77 5.01 -0.80
N SER A 54 22.45 4.96 -0.61
CA SER A 54 21.86 4.89 0.73
C SER A 54 22.29 3.61 1.44
N MET A 55 22.23 2.47 0.74
CA MET A 55 22.67 1.18 1.27
C MET A 55 24.19 1.15 1.49
N GLU A 56 25.01 1.64 0.56
CA GLU A 56 26.47 1.73 0.71
C GLU A 56 26.91 2.51 1.96
N ARG A 57 26.19 3.59 2.30
CA ARG A 57 26.51 4.42 3.48
C ARG A 57 26.18 3.75 4.80
N ASN A 58 25.24 2.82 4.81
CA ASN A 58 24.86 2.09 6.00
C ASN A 58 24.58 0.63 5.64
N TYR A 59 25.55 -0.23 5.95
CA TYR A 59 25.48 -1.66 5.69
C TYR A 59 24.31 -2.35 6.39
N GLN A 60 23.72 -1.76 7.44
CA GLN A 60 22.51 -2.29 8.08
C GLN A 60 21.26 -2.21 7.17
N ILE A 61 21.27 -1.35 6.16
CA ILE A 61 20.12 -1.16 5.27
C ILE A 61 20.06 -2.30 4.25
N GLY A 62 19.09 -3.20 4.43
CA GLY A 62 18.84 -4.34 3.54
C GLY A 62 17.95 -4.00 2.35
N GLY A 63 17.14 -2.94 2.45
CA GLY A 63 16.26 -2.50 1.38
C GLY A 63 15.90 -1.02 1.45
N VAL A 64 15.60 -0.43 0.29
CA VAL A 64 15.25 0.98 0.15
C VAL A 64 14.13 1.18 -0.87
N ALA A 65 13.28 2.18 -0.62
CA ALA A 65 12.26 2.64 -1.55
C ALA A 65 12.56 4.08 -1.97
N GLY A 66 12.38 4.35 -3.25
CA GLY A 66 12.38 5.72 -3.76
C GLY A 66 11.01 6.39 -3.64
N GLU A 67 10.96 7.67 -3.95
CA GLU A 67 9.72 8.43 -4.05
C GLU A 67 9.01 8.08 -5.35
N ILE A 68 7.81 7.49 -5.24
CA ILE A 68 6.90 7.32 -6.38
C ILE A 68 6.11 8.61 -6.57
N ALA A 69 6.21 9.19 -7.76
CA ALA A 69 5.47 10.37 -8.16
C ALA A 69 4.57 10.08 -9.37
N VAL A 70 3.46 10.80 -9.49
CA VAL A 70 2.60 10.72 -10.68
C VAL A 70 3.31 11.41 -11.84
N ASP A 71 3.38 10.75 -13.01
CA ASP A 71 3.84 11.41 -14.21
C ASP A 71 2.81 12.44 -14.68
N LYS A 72 3.25 13.70 -14.87
CA LYS A 72 2.45 14.83 -15.37
C LYS A 72 0.99 14.85 -14.86
N PRO A 73 0.75 15.06 -13.55
CA PRO A 73 -0.58 14.97 -12.97
C PRO A 73 -1.56 15.97 -13.60
N ASN A 74 -2.67 15.48 -14.14
CA ASN A 74 -3.79 16.30 -14.59
C ASN A 74 -4.72 16.62 -13.41
N TYR A 75 -4.60 17.83 -12.85
CA TYR A 75 -5.39 18.26 -11.70
C TYR A 75 -6.89 18.48 -11.98
N PHE A 76 -7.30 18.53 -13.25
CA PHE A 76 -8.71 18.59 -13.64
C PHE A 76 -9.39 17.22 -13.61
N ASN A 77 -8.61 16.13 -13.66
CA ASN A 77 -9.14 14.80 -13.43
C ASN A 77 -9.11 14.50 -11.91
N PRO A 78 -10.28 14.39 -11.23
CA PRO A 78 -10.32 14.20 -9.79
C PRO A 78 -9.70 12.88 -9.33
N VAL A 79 -9.69 11.84 -10.18
CA VAL A 79 -9.04 10.55 -9.88
C VAL A 79 -7.53 10.74 -9.81
N VAL A 80 -6.94 11.31 -10.86
CA VAL A 80 -5.48 11.55 -10.95
C VAL A 80 -5.03 12.52 -9.85
N ALA A 81 -5.77 13.61 -9.62
CA ALA A 81 -5.48 14.56 -8.57
C ALA A 81 -5.51 13.91 -7.17
N ALA A 82 -6.55 13.14 -6.86
CA ALA A 82 -6.66 12.48 -5.56
C ALA A 82 -5.53 11.46 -5.33
N GLN A 83 -5.13 10.71 -6.36
CA GLN A 83 -3.97 9.80 -6.26
C GLN A 83 -2.65 10.53 -6.08
N HIS A 84 -2.46 11.64 -6.79
CA HIS A 84 -1.29 12.50 -6.61
C HIS A 84 -1.17 12.99 -5.16
N PHE A 85 -2.27 13.47 -4.57
CA PHE A 85 -2.30 13.88 -3.17
C PHE A 85 -1.94 12.72 -2.24
N GLU A 86 -2.58 11.56 -2.41
CA GLU A 86 -2.34 10.38 -1.57
C GLU A 86 -0.88 9.93 -1.60
N TYR A 87 -0.27 9.83 -2.79
CA TYR A 87 1.13 9.40 -2.94
C TYR A 87 2.07 10.37 -2.23
N LYS A 88 1.88 11.68 -2.43
CA LYS A 88 2.71 12.70 -1.80
C LYS A 88 2.60 12.65 -0.28
N ILE A 89 1.39 12.61 0.27
CA ILE A 89 1.21 12.54 1.72
C ILE A 89 1.74 11.22 2.28
N SER A 90 1.52 10.09 1.62
CA SER A 90 2.04 8.81 2.12
C SER A 90 3.57 8.76 2.12
N ASN A 91 4.23 9.28 1.07
CA ASN A 91 5.69 9.36 1.03
C ASN A 91 6.25 10.34 2.07
N ILE A 92 5.66 11.53 2.20
CA ILE A 92 6.14 12.57 3.11
C ILE A 92 5.94 12.18 4.57
N MET A 93 4.77 11.65 4.92
CA MET A 93 4.39 11.40 6.30
C MET A 93 4.66 9.94 6.71
N ASP A 94 4.11 8.97 5.97
CA ASP A 94 4.17 7.55 6.36
C ASP A 94 5.56 6.99 6.12
N LYS A 95 6.10 7.10 4.89
CA LYS A 95 7.42 6.54 4.57
C LYS A 95 8.55 7.20 5.33
N SER A 96 8.43 8.50 5.61
CA SER A 96 9.37 9.18 6.52
C SER A 96 9.31 8.63 7.94
N LEU A 97 8.11 8.50 8.53
CA LEU A 97 7.92 7.92 9.87
C LEU A 97 8.49 6.49 9.94
N GLU A 98 8.06 5.63 9.01
CA GLU A 98 8.53 4.25 8.88
C GLU A 98 10.06 4.18 8.74
N SER A 99 10.65 5.10 7.96
CA SER A 99 12.10 5.17 7.76
C SER A 99 12.87 5.63 9.00
N VAL A 100 12.24 6.39 9.91
CA VAL A 100 12.86 6.77 11.19
C VAL A 100 12.92 5.55 12.13
N PHE A 101 11.84 4.76 12.18
CA PHE A 101 11.82 3.51 12.94
C PHE A 101 12.79 2.46 12.36
N GLY A 102 12.95 2.43 11.04
CA GLY A 102 13.84 1.51 10.32
C GLY A 102 13.13 0.27 9.76
N PHE A 103 11.80 0.28 9.76
CA PHE A 103 10.97 -0.73 9.09
C PHE A 103 9.99 -0.01 8.17
N ILE A 104 10.11 -0.21 6.86
CA ILE A 104 9.15 0.24 5.87
C ILE A 104 8.14 -0.89 5.67
N SER A 105 6.84 -0.62 5.85
CA SER A 105 5.80 -1.67 5.77
C SER A 105 5.60 -2.24 4.37
N VAL A 106 6.04 -1.49 3.35
CA VAL A 106 6.07 -1.90 1.95
C VAL A 106 7.16 -1.14 1.19
N LEU A 107 8.07 -1.87 0.56
CA LEU A 107 8.95 -1.36 -0.48
C LEU A 107 8.26 -1.70 -1.82
N PRO A 108 7.75 -0.71 -2.57
CA PRO A 108 6.91 -0.99 -3.74
C PRO A 108 7.74 -1.63 -4.86
N GLY A 109 7.15 -2.60 -5.56
CA GLY A 109 7.74 -3.18 -6.78
C GLY A 109 8.05 -2.13 -7.87
N ALA A 110 7.31 -1.02 -7.89
CA ALA A 110 7.47 0.05 -8.87
C ALA A 110 8.86 0.71 -8.86
N PHE A 111 9.43 0.97 -7.68
CA PHE A 111 10.76 1.55 -7.56
C PHE A 111 11.39 1.29 -6.19
N SER A 112 12.11 0.19 -6.08
CA SER A 112 12.81 -0.21 -4.85
C SER A 112 14.12 -0.94 -5.17
N ALA A 113 14.99 -1.04 -4.17
CA ALA A 113 16.23 -1.79 -4.28
C ALA A 113 16.52 -2.56 -2.99
N TYR A 114 17.19 -3.69 -3.13
CA TYR A 114 17.56 -4.57 -2.03
C TYR A 114 19.03 -4.95 -2.14
N ARG A 115 19.68 -5.10 -0.99
CA ARG A 115 20.89 -5.92 -0.88
C ARG A 115 20.49 -7.35 -1.19
N PHE A 116 21.10 -7.95 -2.20
CA PHE A 116 20.72 -9.31 -2.59
C PHE A 116 20.90 -10.28 -1.43
N GLU A 117 22.02 -10.17 -0.71
CA GLU A 117 22.28 -10.95 0.51
C GLU A 117 21.17 -10.84 1.57
N ALA A 118 20.46 -9.72 1.66
CA ALA A 118 19.45 -9.46 2.68
C ALA A 118 18.12 -10.15 2.38
N ILE A 119 17.85 -10.49 1.12
CA ILE A 119 16.63 -11.19 0.68
C ILE A 119 16.90 -12.61 0.19
N ARG A 120 18.13 -12.92 -0.22
CA ARG A 120 18.55 -14.22 -0.74
C ARG A 120 18.28 -15.36 0.24
N ALA A 121 17.79 -16.47 -0.30
CA ALA A 121 17.61 -17.73 0.43
C ALA A 121 18.96 -18.38 0.75
N VAL A 122 19.11 -18.91 1.95
CA VAL A 122 20.23 -19.76 2.34
C VAL A 122 19.66 -21.11 2.76
N LYS A 123 20.04 -22.19 2.08
CA LYS A 123 19.50 -23.55 2.31
C LYS A 123 17.96 -23.60 2.25
N GLY A 124 17.37 -22.86 1.31
CA GLY A 124 15.91 -22.79 1.14
C GLY A 124 15.18 -21.91 2.14
N VAL A 125 15.88 -21.27 3.09
CA VAL A 125 15.29 -20.41 4.11
C VAL A 125 15.69 -18.95 3.87
N GLY A 126 14.72 -18.04 3.90
CA GLY A 126 14.95 -16.61 3.81
C GLY A 126 13.73 -15.84 3.29
N PRO A 127 13.89 -14.53 3.03
CA PRO A 127 12.77 -13.70 2.60
C PRO A 127 12.22 -14.03 1.20
N LEU A 128 13.07 -14.37 0.22
CA LEU A 128 12.60 -14.70 -1.15
C LEU A 128 11.71 -15.95 -1.24
N PRO A 129 11.99 -17.07 -0.54
CA PRO A 129 11.08 -18.22 -0.48
C PRO A 129 9.65 -17.85 -0.06
N GLU A 130 9.49 -17.02 0.97
CA GLU A 130 8.17 -16.54 1.38
C GLU A 130 7.57 -15.56 0.34
N TYR A 131 8.38 -14.70 -0.27
CA TYR A 131 7.92 -13.82 -1.36
C TYR A 131 7.29 -14.58 -2.54
N PHE A 132 7.84 -15.74 -2.88
CA PHE A 132 7.38 -16.58 -3.99
C PHE A 132 6.37 -17.66 -3.59
N LYS A 133 5.91 -17.68 -2.34
CA LYS A 133 5.07 -18.76 -1.82
C LYS A 133 3.78 -18.98 -2.61
N SER A 134 3.20 -17.90 -3.14
CA SER A 134 2.01 -17.95 -4.01
C SER A 134 2.24 -18.63 -5.36
N LEU A 135 3.49 -18.75 -5.81
CA LEU A 135 3.85 -19.51 -7.01
C LEU A 135 4.22 -20.96 -6.71
N THR A 136 4.75 -21.23 -5.51
CA THR A 136 5.28 -22.55 -5.15
C THR A 136 4.28 -23.41 -4.39
N SER A 137 3.23 -22.82 -3.84
CA SER A 137 2.17 -23.51 -3.10
C SER A 137 0.86 -23.50 -3.86
N THR A 138 0.10 -24.58 -3.75
CA THR A 138 -1.23 -24.64 -4.37
C THR A 138 -2.18 -23.69 -3.66
N THR A 139 -3.22 -23.21 -4.37
CA THR A 139 -4.25 -22.34 -3.76
C THR A 139 -4.94 -23.02 -2.57
N LYS A 140 -5.05 -24.35 -2.61
CA LYS A 140 -5.58 -25.18 -1.53
C LYS A 140 -4.70 -25.16 -0.28
N GLU A 141 -3.37 -25.23 -0.45
CA GLU A 141 -2.41 -25.20 0.66
C GLU A 141 -2.34 -23.86 1.37
N LEU A 142 -2.40 -22.76 0.61
CA LEU A 142 -2.40 -21.40 1.17
C LEU A 142 -3.68 -21.13 1.96
N GLY A 143 -4.81 -21.62 1.44
CA GLY A 143 -6.13 -21.31 1.93
C GLY A 143 -6.52 -19.82 1.77
N PRO A 144 -7.74 -19.44 2.19
CA PRO A 144 -8.29 -18.12 1.90
C PRO A 144 -7.54 -16.94 2.55
N PHE A 145 -7.04 -17.11 3.78
CA PHE A 145 -6.30 -16.07 4.49
C PHE A 145 -4.97 -15.77 3.81
N GLN A 146 -4.12 -16.78 3.61
CA GLN A 146 -2.79 -16.56 3.01
C GLN A 146 -2.92 -16.18 1.53
N GLY A 147 -3.92 -16.70 0.81
CA GLY A 147 -4.19 -16.27 -0.56
C GLY A 147 -4.42 -14.76 -0.68
N ASN A 148 -5.16 -14.14 0.23
CA ASN A 148 -5.35 -12.68 0.26
C ASN A 148 -4.11 -11.94 0.78
N MET A 149 -3.40 -12.51 1.77
CA MET A 149 -2.15 -11.97 2.28
C MET A 149 -1.10 -11.79 1.17
N TYR A 150 -0.97 -12.78 0.28
CA TYR A 150 -0.02 -12.75 -0.83
C TYR A 150 -0.44 -11.89 -2.03
N LEU A 151 -1.59 -11.19 -1.96
CA LEU A 151 -1.89 -10.07 -2.89
C LEU A 151 -1.01 -8.84 -2.64
N ALA A 152 -0.34 -8.79 -1.49
CA ALA A 152 0.66 -7.79 -1.13
C ALA A 152 1.97 -8.47 -0.73
N GLU A 153 2.51 -9.31 -1.61
CA GLU A 153 3.76 -10.04 -1.46
C GLU A 153 4.94 -9.15 -1.02
N ASP A 154 4.98 -7.91 -1.52
CA ASP A 154 6.03 -6.94 -1.21
C ASP A 154 6.05 -6.58 0.30
N ARG A 155 4.89 -6.60 0.97
CA ARG A 155 4.78 -6.39 2.44
C ARG A 155 5.33 -7.58 3.22
N ILE A 156 5.07 -8.79 2.74
CA ILE A 156 5.58 -10.02 3.36
C ILE A 156 7.11 -10.05 3.26
N LEU A 157 7.67 -9.72 2.10
CA LEU A 157 9.11 -9.59 1.92
C LEU A 157 9.75 -8.59 2.89
N CYS A 158 9.10 -7.44 3.12
CA CYS A 158 9.58 -6.44 4.08
C CYS A 158 9.59 -7.00 5.52
N PHE A 159 8.54 -7.70 5.92
CA PHE A 159 8.47 -8.32 7.25
C PHE A 159 9.52 -9.43 7.41
N GLU A 160 9.64 -10.32 6.43
CA GLU A 160 10.63 -11.42 6.47
C GLU A 160 12.07 -10.91 6.48
N LEU A 161 12.36 -9.80 5.79
CA LEU A 161 13.66 -9.12 5.86
C LEU A 161 13.94 -8.59 7.27
N LEU A 162 12.95 -7.94 7.91
CA LEU A 162 13.08 -7.42 9.28
C LEU A 162 13.25 -8.55 10.32
N ALA A 163 12.46 -9.60 10.19
CA ALA A 163 12.42 -10.73 11.12
C ALA A 163 13.51 -11.77 10.85
N ARG A 164 14.44 -11.49 9.93
CA ARG A 164 15.46 -12.44 9.50
C ARG A 164 16.35 -12.88 10.66
N GLU A 165 16.45 -14.19 10.82
CA GLU A 165 17.20 -14.82 11.90
C GLU A 165 18.69 -14.42 11.88
N GLY A 166 19.21 -14.06 13.05
CA GLY A 166 20.62 -13.70 13.24
C GLY A 166 21.06 -12.44 12.48
N ARG A 167 20.12 -11.69 11.89
CA ARG A 167 20.39 -10.46 11.13
C ARG A 167 19.69 -9.27 11.75
N GLN A 168 20.18 -8.09 11.38
CA GLN A 168 19.71 -6.81 11.92
C GLN A 168 19.35 -5.84 10.79
N TRP A 169 18.78 -6.35 9.70
CA TRP A 169 18.46 -5.55 8.52
C TRP A 169 17.38 -4.49 8.80
N THR A 170 17.60 -3.27 8.31
CA THR A 170 16.59 -2.21 8.32
C THR A 170 16.20 -1.83 6.89
N MET A 171 15.10 -1.10 6.76
CA MET A 171 14.65 -0.54 5.49
C MET A 171 14.44 0.96 5.62
N HIS A 172 14.71 1.69 4.53
CA HIS A 172 14.69 3.15 4.55
C HIS A 172 14.08 3.76 3.30
N TYR A 173 13.47 4.93 3.50
CA TYR A 173 12.94 5.76 2.43
C TYR A 173 14.02 6.72 1.92
N VAL A 174 14.23 6.77 0.61
CA VAL A 174 15.19 7.66 -0.05
C VAL A 174 14.42 8.70 -0.85
N LYS A 175 14.03 9.78 -0.17
CA LYS A 175 13.27 10.90 -0.74
C LYS A 175 13.81 11.45 -2.06
N ASP A 176 15.13 11.53 -2.20
CA ASP A 176 15.75 12.09 -3.40
C ASP A 176 15.74 11.13 -4.60
N ALA A 177 15.43 9.85 -4.39
CA ALA A 177 15.36 8.87 -5.46
C ALA A 177 13.94 8.85 -6.03
N ILE A 178 13.63 9.79 -6.94
CA ILE A 178 12.29 9.95 -7.51
C ILE A 178 12.13 9.08 -8.76
N ALA A 179 10.99 8.40 -8.88
CA ALA A 179 10.55 7.76 -10.11
C ALA A 179 9.09 8.14 -10.42
N ARG A 180 8.81 8.48 -11.68
CA ARG A 180 7.48 8.88 -12.13
C ARG A 180 6.75 7.68 -12.73
N THR A 181 5.49 7.47 -12.39
CA THR A 181 4.68 6.36 -12.88
C THR A 181 3.32 6.85 -13.37
N ASP A 182 2.72 6.11 -14.30
CA ASP A 182 1.33 6.24 -14.66
C ASP A 182 0.41 5.84 -13.50
N VAL A 183 -0.78 6.45 -13.46
CA VAL A 183 -1.82 6.16 -12.46
C VAL A 183 -3.17 5.97 -13.14
N PRO A 184 -4.12 5.25 -12.51
CA PRO A 184 -5.48 5.17 -13.00
C PRO A 184 -6.07 6.54 -13.36
N GLU A 185 -6.56 6.67 -14.59
CA GLU A 185 -7.25 7.89 -15.06
C GLU A 185 -8.77 7.80 -14.90
N THR A 186 -9.31 6.58 -14.77
CA THR A 186 -10.76 6.33 -14.65
C THR A 186 -11.12 5.84 -13.26
N LEU A 187 -12.36 6.14 -12.84
CA LEU A 187 -12.90 5.66 -11.57
C LEU A 187 -12.94 4.12 -11.49
N VAL A 188 -13.25 3.45 -12.60
CA VAL A 188 -13.31 1.98 -12.66
C VAL A 188 -11.94 1.36 -12.42
N ASP A 189 -10.89 1.91 -13.03
CA ASP A 189 -9.53 1.40 -12.87
C ASP A 189 -8.97 1.68 -11.47
N LEU A 190 -9.31 2.85 -10.91
CA LEU A 190 -9.02 3.18 -9.52
C LEU A 190 -9.66 2.15 -8.57
N ILE A 191 -10.94 1.81 -8.72
CA ILE A 191 -11.63 0.82 -7.88
C ILE A 191 -10.95 -0.55 -7.98
N LYS A 192 -10.61 -0.99 -9.20
CA LYS A 192 -9.86 -2.24 -9.41
C LYS A 192 -8.51 -2.23 -8.70
N GLN A 193 -7.79 -1.11 -8.73
CA GLN A 193 -6.52 -0.96 -8.03
C GLN A 193 -6.70 -1.06 -6.51
N ARG A 194 -7.69 -0.34 -5.95
CA ARG A 194 -7.96 -0.28 -4.51
C ARG A 194 -8.35 -1.63 -3.94
N ARG A 195 -9.19 -2.38 -4.63
CA ARG A 195 -9.55 -3.75 -4.23
C ARG A 195 -8.31 -4.63 -4.01
N ARG A 196 -7.27 -4.51 -4.84
CA ARG A 196 -6.04 -5.29 -4.65
C ARG A 196 -5.23 -4.77 -3.46
N TRP A 197 -5.03 -3.46 -3.41
CA TRP A 197 -4.12 -2.83 -2.45
C TRP A 197 -4.63 -2.87 -1.02
N LEU A 198 -5.92 -2.60 -0.83
CA LEU A 198 -6.54 -2.53 0.50
C LEU A 198 -6.63 -3.92 1.12
N ASN A 199 -7.12 -4.91 0.36
CA ASN A 199 -7.23 -6.29 0.80
C ASN A 199 -5.86 -6.90 1.14
N GLY A 200 -4.89 -6.78 0.23
CA GLY A 200 -3.54 -7.26 0.48
C GLY A 200 -2.87 -6.59 1.67
N SER A 201 -3.05 -5.27 1.82
CA SER A 201 -2.47 -4.52 2.95
C SER A 201 -3.06 -4.93 4.30
N PHE A 202 -4.38 -5.13 4.38
CA PHE A 202 -5.03 -5.52 5.63
C PHE A 202 -4.53 -6.87 6.15
N PHE A 203 -4.50 -7.89 5.27
CA PHE A 203 -4.03 -9.24 5.65
C PHE A 203 -2.54 -9.32 5.92
N ALA A 204 -1.71 -8.68 5.09
CA ALA A 204 -0.29 -8.60 5.35
C ALA A 204 0.00 -7.87 6.67
N GLY A 205 -0.80 -6.85 7.01
CA GLY A 205 -0.77 -6.18 8.31
C GLY A 205 -1.07 -7.14 9.47
N LEU A 206 -2.19 -7.87 9.40
CA LEU A 206 -2.54 -8.88 10.43
C LEU A 206 -1.46 -9.95 10.58
N PHE A 207 -0.90 -10.43 9.46
CA PHE A 207 0.19 -11.38 9.47
C PHE A 207 1.42 -10.82 10.18
N ALA A 208 1.89 -9.63 9.80
CA ALA A 208 3.06 -9.00 10.39
C ALA A 208 2.86 -8.77 11.90
N ILE A 209 1.69 -8.27 12.31
CA ILE A 209 1.34 -8.04 13.73
C ILE A 209 1.35 -9.37 14.50
N GLY A 210 0.66 -10.40 14.01
CA GLY A 210 0.59 -11.70 14.66
C GLY A 210 1.94 -12.41 14.77
N HIS A 211 2.87 -12.13 13.84
CA HIS A 211 4.19 -12.75 13.81
C HIS A 211 5.29 -11.85 14.40
N PHE A 212 4.98 -10.65 14.89
CA PHE A 212 5.97 -9.68 15.40
C PHE A 212 6.92 -10.26 16.46
N GLY A 213 6.46 -11.25 17.24
CA GLY A 213 7.32 -11.98 18.18
C GLY A 213 8.56 -12.63 17.55
N ARG A 214 8.61 -12.82 16.23
CA ARG A 214 9.80 -13.26 15.49
C ARG A 214 10.89 -12.19 15.46
N VAL A 215 10.53 -10.91 15.39
CA VAL A 215 11.51 -9.81 15.48
C VAL A 215 12.20 -9.83 16.84
N TRP A 216 11.46 -10.07 17.92
CA TRP A 216 12.05 -10.18 19.26
C TRP A 216 12.94 -11.41 19.43
N ARG A 217 12.49 -12.57 18.97
CA ARG A 217 13.14 -13.87 19.20
C ARG A 217 14.28 -14.20 18.24
N LEU A 218 14.11 -13.91 16.94
CA LEU A 218 15.00 -14.40 15.89
C LEU A 218 15.99 -13.34 15.39
N SER A 219 15.58 -12.06 15.34
CA SER A 219 16.46 -11.01 14.84
C SER A 219 17.57 -10.65 15.83
N ALA A 220 18.71 -10.23 15.28
CA ALA A 220 19.87 -9.76 16.04
C ALA A 220 19.85 -8.25 16.33
N HIS A 221 18.70 -7.58 16.19
CA HIS A 221 18.57 -6.16 16.53
C HIS A 221 18.82 -5.91 18.03
N SER A 222 19.39 -4.74 18.35
CA SER A 222 19.56 -4.31 19.75
C SER A 222 18.22 -4.21 20.49
N PRO A 223 18.20 -4.37 21.83
CA PRO A 223 16.96 -4.21 22.61
C PRO A 223 16.28 -2.85 22.41
N SER A 224 17.07 -1.77 22.31
CA SER A 224 16.55 -0.42 22.02
C SER A 224 15.88 -0.35 20.65
N ARG A 225 16.45 -0.98 19.63
CA ARG A 225 15.86 -1.04 18.29
C ARG A 225 14.59 -1.89 18.29
N LYS A 226 14.56 -3.00 19.03
CA LYS A 226 13.37 -3.83 19.20
C LYS A 226 12.22 -3.06 19.88
N LEU A 227 12.51 -2.22 20.88
CA LEU A 227 11.51 -1.34 21.51
C LEU A 227 10.93 -0.33 20.52
N VAL A 228 11.78 0.29 19.70
CA VAL A 228 11.39 1.21 18.63
C VAL A 228 10.46 0.51 17.62
N PHE A 229 10.75 -0.74 17.25
CA PHE A 229 9.82 -1.53 16.42
C PHE A 229 8.52 -1.88 17.14
N THR A 230 8.55 -2.18 18.44
CA THR A 230 7.31 -2.43 19.21
C THR A 230 6.37 -1.23 19.15
N LEU A 231 6.88 0.00 19.27
CA LEU A 231 6.08 1.21 19.13
C LEU A 231 5.47 1.33 17.73
N GLN A 232 6.25 1.05 16.68
CA GLN A 232 5.75 1.07 15.32
C GLN A 232 4.69 -0.02 15.07
N PHE A 233 4.88 -1.24 15.56
CA PHE A 233 3.91 -2.33 15.41
C PHE A 233 2.63 -2.07 16.21
N LEU A 234 2.71 -1.40 17.36
CA LEU A 234 1.54 -0.92 18.07
C LEU A 234 0.77 0.13 17.25
N TYR A 235 1.49 1.10 16.66
CA TYR A 235 0.90 2.07 15.74
C TYR A 235 0.18 1.38 14.56
N LEU A 236 0.85 0.40 13.92
CA LEU A 236 0.25 -0.38 12.83
C LEU A 236 -0.96 -1.21 13.28
N ALA A 237 -0.93 -1.77 14.49
CA ALA A 237 -2.06 -2.53 15.04
C ALA A 237 -3.29 -1.64 15.29
N VAL A 238 -3.08 -0.46 15.88
CA VAL A 238 -4.17 0.53 16.04
C VAL A 238 -4.67 1.01 14.68
N GLN A 239 -3.78 1.25 13.72
CA GLN A 239 -4.17 1.62 12.35
C GLN A 239 -5.03 0.55 11.68
N ASN A 240 -4.66 -0.74 11.80
CA ASN A 240 -5.42 -1.85 11.25
C ASN A 240 -6.80 -1.98 11.92
N PHE A 241 -6.86 -1.79 13.25
CA PHE A 241 -8.12 -1.78 14.01
C PHE A 241 -9.04 -0.63 13.56
N LEU A 242 -8.53 0.60 13.45
CA LEU A 242 -9.32 1.74 12.98
C LEU A 242 -9.78 1.57 11.53
N SER A 243 -8.95 0.95 10.69
CA SER A 243 -9.29 0.65 9.28
C SER A 243 -10.46 -0.33 9.18
N TRP A 244 -10.62 -1.25 10.14
CA TRP A 244 -11.76 -2.17 10.21
C TRP A 244 -13.10 -1.44 10.40
N PHE A 245 -13.12 -0.39 11.22
CA PHE A 245 -14.32 0.40 11.54
C PHE A 245 -14.44 1.69 10.73
N LEU A 246 -13.61 1.87 9.69
CA LEU A 246 -13.51 3.13 8.96
C LEU A 246 -14.82 3.50 8.25
N LEU A 247 -15.58 2.52 7.75
CA LEU A 247 -16.89 2.78 7.13
C LEU A 247 -17.90 3.33 8.15
N SER A 248 -18.05 2.68 9.31
CA SER A 248 -18.95 3.16 10.36
C SER A 248 -18.52 4.51 10.89
N ASN A 249 -17.23 4.75 11.10
CA ASN A 249 -16.74 6.05 11.58
C ASN A 249 -16.99 7.17 10.55
N LEU A 250 -16.92 6.89 9.24
CA LEU A 250 -17.29 7.86 8.21
C LEU A 250 -18.79 8.19 8.27
N TYR A 251 -19.65 7.17 8.35
CA TYR A 251 -21.09 7.38 8.50
C TYR A 251 -21.43 8.15 9.78
N LEU A 252 -20.86 7.77 10.93
CA LEU A 252 -21.09 8.44 12.21
C LEU A 252 -20.67 9.91 12.16
N THR A 253 -19.56 10.21 11.49
CA THR A 253 -19.13 11.61 11.27
C THR A 253 -20.17 12.39 10.47
N PHE A 254 -20.68 11.82 9.38
CA PHE A 254 -21.71 12.46 8.57
C PHE A 254 -23.01 12.64 9.35
N TYR A 255 -23.47 11.58 10.02
CA TYR A 255 -24.65 11.59 10.87
C TYR A 255 -24.57 12.71 11.91
N PHE A 256 -23.49 12.75 12.69
CA PHE A 256 -23.37 13.70 13.79
C PHE A 256 -23.22 15.14 13.33
N VAL A 257 -22.37 15.42 12.33
CA VAL A 257 -22.19 16.80 11.83
C VAL A 257 -23.46 17.31 11.16
N LEU A 258 -24.13 16.49 10.34
CA LEU A 258 -25.38 16.89 9.70
C LEU A 258 -26.52 17.05 10.71
N THR A 259 -26.57 16.19 11.73
CA THR A 259 -27.55 16.32 12.82
C THR A 259 -27.37 17.63 13.56
N LEU A 260 -26.14 18.00 13.94
CA LEU A 260 -25.86 19.30 14.58
C LEU A 260 -26.24 20.50 13.69
N ALA A 261 -26.13 20.36 12.37
CA ALA A 261 -26.38 21.45 11.43
C ALA A 261 -27.85 21.59 11.03
N LEU A 262 -28.58 20.48 10.93
CA LEU A 262 -29.92 20.44 10.33
C LEU A 262 -31.03 20.08 11.30
N HIS A 263 -30.73 19.43 12.43
CA HIS A 263 -31.79 19.00 13.34
C HIS A 263 -32.51 20.20 13.97
N SER A 264 -33.83 20.18 13.92
CA SER A 264 -34.69 21.20 14.53
C SER A 264 -35.84 20.55 15.30
N PRO A 265 -36.05 20.90 16.59
CA PRO A 265 -37.16 20.34 17.36
C PRO A 265 -38.53 20.85 16.91
N THR A 266 -38.58 22.01 16.23
CA THR A 266 -39.83 22.68 15.86
C THR A 266 -40.15 22.58 14.36
N ASN A 267 -39.13 22.43 13.50
CA ASN A 267 -39.30 22.42 12.05
C ASN A 267 -39.07 21.01 11.49
N ALA A 268 -40.11 20.43 10.89
CA ALA A 268 -40.03 19.10 10.29
C ALA A 268 -39.19 19.07 8.98
N THR A 269 -39.15 20.17 8.22
CA THR A 269 -38.49 20.18 6.90
C THR A 269 -36.98 19.93 6.98
N PRO A 270 -36.19 20.59 7.85
CA PRO A 270 -34.76 20.29 8.01
C PRO A 270 -34.48 18.85 8.46
N ASN A 271 -35.33 18.29 9.33
CA ASN A 271 -35.23 16.90 9.75
C ASN A 271 -35.48 15.93 8.59
N ALA A 272 -36.49 16.20 7.77
CA ALA A 272 -36.76 15.38 6.58
C ALA A 272 -35.58 15.42 5.59
N ILE A 273 -34.92 16.57 5.41
CA ILE A 273 -33.73 16.69 4.57
C ILE A 273 -32.58 15.83 5.14
N LEU A 274 -32.33 15.92 6.45
CA LEU A 274 -31.32 15.11 7.13
C LEU A 274 -31.57 13.61 6.92
N GLU A 275 -32.80 13.16 7.16
CA GLU A 275 -33.21 11.77 6.96
C GLU A 275 -32.98 11.33 5.52
N VAL A 276 -33.42 12.11 4.53
CA VAL A 276 -33.22 11.80 3.11
C VAL A 276 -31.73 11.66 2.78
N ILE A 277 -30.87 12.57 3.24
CA ILE A 277 -29.43 12.52 2.98
C ILE A 277 -28.81 11.23 3.54
N LEU A 278 -29.15 10.88 4.77
CA LEU A 278 -28.59 9.70 5.45
C LEU A 278 -29.15 8.40 4.87
N THR A 279 -30.43 8.34 4.55
CA THR A 279 -31.04 7.17 3.90
C THR A 279 -30.46 6.93 2.52
N VAL A 280 -30.28 7.98 1.70
CA VAL A 280 -29.64 7.84 0.39
C VAL A 280 -28.18 7.41 0.53
N TYR A 281 -27.45 7.93 1.52
CA TYR A 281 -26.09 7.47 1.83
C TYR A 281 -26.06 5.96 2.13
N LEU A 282 -26.92 5.49 3.04
CA LEU A 282 -26.99 4.07 3.41
C LEU A 282 -27.43 3.20 2.23
N ALA A 283 -28.35 3.66 1.40
CA ALA A 283 -28.77 2.96 0.19
C ALA A 283 -27.62 2.83 -0.83
N ILE A 284 -26.83 3.89 -1.02
CA ILE A 284 -25.64 3.86 -1.91
C ILE A 284 -24.58 2.92 -1.36
N VAL A 285 -24.26 3.00 -0.06
CA VAL A 285 -23.29 2.08 0.57
C VAL A 285 -23.77 0.63 0.49
N GLY A 286 -25.06 0.38 0.74
CA GLY A 286 -25.69 -0.93 0.56
C GLY A 286 -25.59 -1.43 -0.88
N GLY A 287 -25.83 -0.55 -1.86
CA GLY A 287 -25.63 -0.85 -3.28
C GLY A 287 -24.18 -1.20 -3.61
N LEU A 288 -23.21 -0.40 -3.15
CA LEU A 288 -21.78 -0.67 -3.34
C LEU A 288 -21.38 -2.03 -2.76
N LEU A 289 -21.91 -2.40 -1.59
CA LEU A 289 -21.70 -3.71 -0.96
C LEU A 289 -22.25 -4.86 -1.81
N VAL A 290 -23.43 -4.69 -2.42
CA VAL A 290 -24.01 -5.71 -3.31
C VAL A 290 -23.19 -5.84 -4.59
N PHE A 291 -22.79 -4.72 -5.21
CA PHE A 291 -21.94 -4.75 -6.41
C PHE A 291 -20.57 -5.39 -6.13
N ALA A 292 -20.00 -5.12 -4.96
CA ALA A 292 -18.77 -5.74 -4.46
C ALA A 292 -18.85 -7.27 -4.31
N LEU A 293 -20.03 -7.86 -4.06
CA LEU A 293 -20.18 -9.30 -3.84
C LEU A 293 -20.16 -10.14 -5.12
N GLY A 294 -20.64 -9.58 -6.23
CA GLY A 294 -20.96 -10.34 -7.44
C GLY A 294 -20.29 -9.87 -8.73
N ASN A 295 -19.95 -8.58 -8.85
CA ASN A 295 -19.58 -8.00 -10.14
C ASN A 295 -18.14 -7.49 -10.16
N LYS A 296 -17.41 -7.75 -11.25
CA LYS A 296 -16.17 -7.03 -11.53
C LYS A 296 -16.54 -5.58 -11.90
N PRO A 297 -15.73 -4.57 -11.52
CA PRO A 297 -15.92 -3.22 -12.03
C PRO A 297 -15.79 -3.25 -13.55
N GLU A 298 -16.90 -3.03 -14.23
CA GLU A 298 -17.02 -3.11 -15.69
C GLU A 298 -17.63 -1.78 -16.19
N PRO A 299 -17.47 -1.45 -17.48
CA PRO A 299 -18.08 -0.24 -18.05
C PRO A 299 -19.59 -0.14 -17.77
N LYS A 300 -20.28 -1.28 -17.66
CA LYS A 300 -21.72 -1.35 -17.34
C LYS A 300 -22.06 -0.91 -15.92
N THR A 301 -21.15 -1.07 -14.96
CA THR A 301 -21.33 -0.64 -13.56
C THR A 301 -20.71 0.73 -13.28
N ALA A 302 -19.99 1.30 -14.25
CA ALA A 302 -19.30 2.59 -14.13
C ALA A 302 -20.24 3.74 -13.75
N SER A 303 -21.45 3.79 -14.31
CA SER A 303 -22.43 4.84 -14.00
C SER A 303 -22.87 4.82 -12.54
N PHE A 304 -23.06 3.63 -11.95
CA PHE A 304 -23.41 3.51 -10.53
C PHE A 304 -22.24 3.96 -9.64
N TYR A 305 -21.02 3.55 -9.95
CA TYR A 305 -19.84 4.02 -9.23
C TYR A 305 -19.64 5.53 -9.34
N LEU A 306 -19.87 6.11 -10.51
CA LEU A 306 -19.80 7.56 -10.72
C LEU A 306 -20.85 8.29 -9.89
N PHE A 307 -22.12 7.86 -9.95
CA PHE A 307 -23.18 8.43 -9.13
C PHE A 307 -22.86 8.35 -7.63
N SER A 308 -22.38 7.19 -7.18
CA SER A 308 -21.99 6.96 -5.78
C SER A 308 -20.85 7.90 -5.38
N CYS A 309 -19.82 8.01 -6.22
CA CYS A 309 -18.69 8.89 -6.01
C CYS A 309 -19.11 10.36 -5.90
N LEU A 310 -19.97 10.83 -6.82
CA LEU A 310 -20.48 12.19 -6.82
C LEU A 310 -21.30 12.49 -5.56
N TYR A 311 -22.26 11.63 -5.22
CA TYR A 311 -23.11 11.83 -4.06
C TYR A 311 -22.30 11.84 -2.76
N LEU A 312 -21.47 10.81 -2.54
CA LEU A 312 -20.66 10.71 -1.33
C LEU A 312 -19.65 11.86 -1.23
N GLY A 313 -19.07 12.27 -2.35
CA GLY A 313 -18.16 13.42 -2.41
C GLY A 313 -18.84 14.74 -2.09
N ILE A 314 -20.07 14.97 -2.58
CA ILE A 314 -20.86 16.16 -2.23
C ILE A 314 -21.16 16.18 -0.73
N VAL A 315 -21.62 15.06 -0.16
CA VAL A 315 -21.89 14.95 1.28
C VAL A 315 -20.62 15.25 2.08
N MET A 316 -19.47 14.72 1.67
CA MET A 316 -18.19 15.00 2.31
C MET A 316 -17.80 16.47 2.25
N MET A 317 -17.98 17.14 1.10
CA MET A 317 -17.69 18.56 0.98
C MET A 317 -18.62 19.42 1.83
N VAL A 318 -19.92 19.07 1.91
CA VAL A 318 -20.90 19.74 2.78
C VAL A 318 -20.53 19.56 4.24
N VAL A 319 -20.28 18.33 4.70
CA VAL A 319 -19.88 18.02 6.08
C VAL A 319 -18.59 18.75 6.45
N THR A 320 -17.61 18.77 5.55
CA THR A 320 -16.35 19.48 5.74
C THR A 320 -16.59 20.99 5.85
N GLY A 321 -17.40 21.57 4.97
CA GLY A 321 -17.77 22.98 4.99
C GLY A 321 -18.53 23.39 6.25
N LEU A 322 -19.48 22.58 6.70
CA LEU A 322 -20.20 22.77 7.97
C LEU A 322 -19.25 22.69 9.17
N SER A 323 -18.29 21.76 9.15
CA SER A 323 -17.27 21.65 10.20
C SER A 323 -16.40 22.90 10.28
N PHE A 324 -15.99 23.46 9.13
CA PHE A 324 -15.27 24.73 9.07
C PHE A 324 -16.13 25.93 9.50
N TYR A 325 -17.39 25.98 9.08
CA TYR A 325 -18.32 27.01 9.51
C TYR A 325 -18.50 26.98 11.04
N GLY A 326 -18.65 25.79 11.63
CA GLY A 326 -18.77 25.62 13.07
C GLY A 326 -17.53 26.06 13.87
N LEU A 327 -16.34 26.05 13.25
CA LEU A 327 -15.11 26.60 13.82
C LEU A 327 -15.11 28.14 13.86
N VAL A 328 -15.60 28.78 12.80
CA VAL A 328 -15.49 30.23 12.59
C VAL A 328 -16.68 30.98 13.19
N ALA A 329 -17.87 30.38 13.15
CA ALA A 329 -19.09 30.97 13.69
C ALA A 329 -19.03 31.02 15.23
N LYS A 330 -19.20 32.22 15.80
CA LYS A 330 -19.26 32.40 17.26
C LYS A 330 -20.55 31.75 17.79
N GLY A 331 -20.43 30.75 18.66
CA GLY A 331 -21.55 30.25 19.46
C GLY A 331 -22.18 28.93 19.03
N VAL A 332 -21.49 28.08 18.25
CA VAL A 332 -21.98 26.72 18.00
C VAL A 332 -21.92 25.89 19.29
N THR A 333 -23.05 25.79 19.97
CA THR A 333 -23.25 24.82 21.05
C THR A 333 -23.71 23.51 20.43
N ALA A 334 -22.83 22.51 20.43
CA ALA A 334 -23.15 21.15 19.99
C ALA A 334 -24.02 20.47 21.06
N VAL A 335 -25.30 20.82 21.12
CA VAL A 335 -26.28 20.17 22.00
C VAL A 335 -26.81 18.94 21.28
N ASP A 336 -26.71 17.78 21.92
CA ASP A 336 -27.27 16.56 21.36
C ASP A 336 -28.80 16.63 21.32
N PRO A 337 -29.45 16.34 20.18
CA PRO A 337 -30.90 16.30 20.12
C PRO A 337 -31.51 15.10 20.88
N ARG A 338 -30.71 14.08 21.22
CA ARG A 338 -31.16 12.91 21.99
C ARG A 338 -31.19 13.24 23.48
N GLN A 339 -32.27 12.83 24.14
CA GLN A 339 -32.44 13.01 25.58
C GLN A 339 -31.62 11.99 26.39
N ASN A 340 -31.21 12.35 27.60
CA ASN A 340 -30.48 11.50 28.57
C ASN A 340 -29.02 11.14 28.21
N LEU A 341 -28.37 11.87 27.31
CA LEU A 341 -26.94 11.75 27.07
C LEU A 341 -26.18 12.94 27.67
N THR A 342 -25.09 12.67 28.37
CA THR A 342 -24.24 13.71 28.95
C THR A 342 -23.26 14.23 27.90
N ASP A 343 -23.35 15.53 27.59
CA ASP A 343 -22.44 16.18 26.65
C ASP A 343 -21.01 16.28 27.19
N CYS A 344 -20.03 16.22 26.28
CA CYS A 344 -18.64 16.47 26.58
C CYS A 344 -18.30 17.94 26.28
N PRO A 345 -17.78 18.71 27.24
CA PRO A 345 -17.37 20.09 26.96
C PRO A 345 -16.21 20.10 25.97
N VAL A 346 -16.32 20.93 24.93
CA VAL A 346 -15.27 21.16 23.93
C VAL A 346 -14.75 22.58 24.10
N SER A 347 -13.47 22.73 24.41
CA SER A 347 -12.86 24.05 24.52
C SER A 347 -12.53 24.64 23.13
N LYS A 348 -12.44 25.97 23.02
CA LYS A 348 -12.01 26.63 21.78
C LYS A 348 -10.61 26.18 21.33
N LEU A 349 -9.74 25.87 22.29
CA LEU A 349 -8.40 25.34 22.03
C LEU A 349 -8.47 23.94 21.45
N GLU A 350 -9.35 23.07 21.97
CA GLU A 350 -9.56 21.72 21.44
C GLU A 350 -10.11 21.77 20.00
N LEU A 351 -11.03 22.69 19.72
CA LEU A 351 -11.59 22.87 18.38
C LEU A 351 -10.54 23.37 17.37
N THR A 352 -9.79 24.42 17.74
CA THR A 352 -8.70 24.95 16.91
C THR A 352 -7.58 23.93 16.73
N GLY A 353 -7.20 23.26 17.82
CA GLY A 353 -6.20 22.19 17.83
C GLY A 353 -6.61 20.99 16.97
N GLY A 354 -7.90 20.63 16.96
CA GLY A 354 -8.45 19.59 16.09
C GLY A 354 -8.26 19.89 14.60
N VAL A 355 -8.48 21.13 14.18
CA VAL A 355 -8.31 21.56 12.76
C VAL A 355 -6.83 21.61 12.38
N VAL A 356 -5.98 22.20 13.24
CA VAL A 356 -4.53 22.25 13.02
C VAL A 356 -3.94 20.84 12.94
N SER A 357 -4.38 19.94 13.82
CA SER A 357 -3.87 18.56 13.86
C SER A 357 -4.42 17.67 12.73
N SER A 358 -5.67 17.84 12.32
CA SER A 358 -6.29 17.04 11.25
C SER A 358 -5.82 17.46 9.84
N LEU A 359 -5.67 18.76 9.58
CA LEU A 359 -5.33 19.30 8.26
C LEU A 359 -4.01 20.08 8.26
N GLY A 360 -3.82 20.97 9.24
CA GLY A 360 -2.66 21.86 9.29
C GLY A 360 -1.32 21.12 9.29
N LEU A 361 -1.21 20.02 10.06
CA LEU A 361 0.01 19.19 10.11
C LEU A 361 0.35 18.54 8.77
N VAL A 362 -0.67 18.16 7.98
CA VAL A 362 -0.48 17.56 6.65
C VAL A 362 0.17 18.57 5.70
N PHE A 363 -0.40 19.78 5.63
CA PHE A 363 0.16 20.86 4.82
C PHE A 363 1.53 21.32 5.33
N MET A 364 1.70 21.45 6.66
CA MET A 364 2.98 21.82 7.25
C MET A 364 4.07 20.78 6.96
N SER A 365 3.77 19.47 7.05
CA SER A 365 4.69 18.42 6.63
C SER A 365 5.08 18.57 5.16
N ALA A 366 4.12 18.81 4.27
CA ALA A 366 4.41 18.97 2.85
C ALA A 366 5.28 20.21 2.56
N PHE A 367 5.00 21.35 3.20
CA PHE A 367 5.81 22.56 3.08
C PHE A 367 7.24 22.37 3.57
N LEU A 368 7.42 21.74 4.75
CA LEU A 368 8.77 21.42 5.27
C LEU A 368 9.53 20.49 4.32
N HIS A 369 8.81 19.67 3.57
CA HIS A 369 9.35 18.78 2.57
C HIS A 369 9.48 19.43 1.17
N GLY A 370 9.07 20.68 0.99
CA GLY A 370 9.16 21.41 -0.28
C GLY A 370 8.15 20.97 -1.35
N GLU A 371 7.05 20.34 -0.95
CA GLU A 371 6.01 19.81 -1.85
C GLU A 371 4.76 20.69 -1.82
N PHE A 372 4.68 21.65 -2.76
CA PHE A 372 3.56 22.58 -2.87
C PHE A 372 2.42 22.07 -3.77
N SER A 373 2.71 21.04 -4.57
CA SER A 373 1.80 20.44 -5.54
C SER A 373 0.52 19.87 -4.91
N ILE A 374 0.54 19.54 -3.62
CA ILE A 374 -0.63 19.06 -2.88
C ILE A 374 -1.77 20.09 -2.78
N LEU A 375 -1.47 21.40 -2.89
CA LEU A 375 -2.46 22.48 -2.87
C LEU A 375 -3.38 22.43 -4.10
N LEU A 376 -2.92 21.86 -5.20
CA LEU A 376 -3.70 21.74 -6.44
C LEU A 376 -4.62 20.52 -6.45
N SER A 377 -4.43 19.59 -5.51
CA SER A 377 -5.10 18.29 -5.51
C SER A 377 -5.87 17.94 -4.23
N PHE A 378 -5.79 18.77 -3.18
CA PHE A 378 -6.42 18.43 -1.89
C PHE A 378 -7.94 18.40 -1.97
N VAL A 379 -8.58 19.33 -2.69
CA VAL A 379 -10.05 19.39 -2.81
C VAL A 379 -10.58 18.10 -3.44
N GLN A 380 -9.95 17.68 -4.54
CA GLN A 380 -10.27 16.44 -5.24
C GLN A 380 -10.04 15.23 -4.34
N TYR A 381 -8.98 15.21 -3.53
CA TYR A 381 -8.75 14.15 -2.56
C TYR A 381 -9.86 14.07 -1.50
N PHE A 382 -10.24 15.20 -0.88
CA PHE A 382 -11.32 15.21 0.11
C PHE A 382 -12.66 14.80 -0.50
N PHE A 383 -12.97 15.26 -1.71
CA PHE A 383 -14.15 14.84 -2.45
C PHE A 383 -14.15 13.32 -2.71
N MET A 384 -13.00 12.75 -3.07
CA MET A 384 -12.86 11.32 -3.39
C MET A 384 -12.69 10.44 -2.14
N LEU A 385 -12.41 11.00 -0.97
CA LEU A 385 -12.11 10.25 0.25
C LEU A 385 -13.20 9.23 0.63
N PRO A 386 -14.51 9.55 0.59
CA PRO A 386 -15.56 8.56 0.84
C PRO A 386 -15.55 7.43 -0.17
N THR A 387 -15.14 7.69 -1.42
CA THR A 387 -15.00 6.65 -2.43
C THR A 387 -13.84 5.72 -2.10
N PHE A 388 -12.76 6.22 -1.49
CA PHE A 388 -11.67 5.36 -1.02
C PHE A 388 -12.09 4.51 0.17
N VAL A 389 -12.87 5.06 1.11
CA VAL A 389 -13.40 4.35 2.27
C VAL A 389 -14.47 3.33 1.87
N SER A 390 -15.46 3.75 1.09
CA SER A 390 -16.56 2.92 0.61
C SER A 390 -16.17 1.99 -0.54
N ASN A 391 -14.88 1.83 -0.86
CA ASN A 391 -14.41 0.73 -1.69
C ASN A 391 -13.50 -0.25 -0.91
N LEU A 392 -13.24 0.00 0.38
CA LEU A 392 -12.57 -0.97 1.28
C LEU A 392 -13.32 -2.29 1.40
N HIS A 393 -14.63 -2.26 1.14
CA HIS A 393 -15.54 -3.38 1.30
C HIS A 393 -15.79 -4.16 0.01
N ASP A 394 -15.04 -3.92 -1.08
CA ASP A 394 -15.01 -4.88 -2.20
C ASP A 394 -14.34 -6.17 -1.72
N LEU A 395 -15.18 -6.93 -1.01
CA LEU A 395 -14.83 -8.18 -0.42
C LEU A 395 -14.94 -9.31 -1.42
N SER A 396 -15.12 -9.07 -2.74
CA SER A 396 -14.91 -10.12 -3.73
C SER A 396 -13.42 -10.49 -3.81
N TRP A 397 -13.00 -11.17 -2.77
CA TRP A 397 -11.70 -11.71 -2.52
C TRP A 397 -11.59 -12.94 -3.40
N GLY A 398 -10.60 -12.90 -4.27
CA GLY A 398 -10.50 -13.83 -5.37
C GLY A 398 -9.03 -14.07 -5.68
N THR A 399 -8.76 -15.31 -6.05
CA THR A 399 -7.51 -15.97 -6.44
C THR A 399 -6.75 -15.31 -7.61
N LYS A 400 -7.09 -14.07 -8.00
CA LYS A 400 -6.47 -13.38 -9.15
C LYS A 400 -4.99 -13.11 -8.87
N GLY A 401 -4.15 -13.95 -9.48
CA GLY A 401 -2.69 -14.00 -9.30
C GLY A 401 -2.18 -15.40 -8.97
N LEU A 402 -3.04 -16.28 -8.44
CA LEU A 402 -2.74 -17.69 -8.15
C LEU A 402 -3.10 -18.63 -9.31
N GLU A 403 -3.90 -18.16 -10.28
CA GLU A 403 -4.40 -18.97 -11.40
C GLU A 403 -3.41 -19.11 -12.58
N SER A 404 -2.20 -18.56 -12.50
CA SER A 404 -1.19 -18.69 -13.57
C SER A 404 -0.36 -19.98 -13.48
N GLY A 405 -0.96 -21.08 -13.04
CA GLY A 405 -0.43 -22.43 -13.18
C GLY A 405 -1.06 -23.09 -14.41
N GLY A 406 -0.70 -22.63 -15.60
CA GLY A 406 -1.14 -23.23 -16.86
C GLY A 406 -0.57 -24.64 -16.99
N GLY A 407 -1.33 -25.64 -16.54
CA GLY A 407 -0.99 -27.04 -16.72
C GLY A 407 -0.89 -27.36 -18.21
N HIS A 408 0.33 -27.66 -18.66
CA HIS A 408 0.58 -28.14 -20.02
C HIS A 408 -0.11 -29.49 -20.21
N GLY A 409 -1.01 -29.55 -21.20
CA GLY A 409 -1.55 -30.82 -21.67
C GLY A 409 -0.43 -31.64 -22.32
N PRO A 410 -0.31 -32.94 -22.03
CA PRO A 410 0.74 -33.76 -22.64
C PRO A 410 0.52 -33.88 -24.15
N ALA A 411 1.63 -33.84 -24.89
CA ALA A 411 1.68 -34.04 -26.33
C ALA A 411 1.11 -35.42 -26.73
N LYS A 412 0.31 -35.44 -27.80
CA LYS A 412 -0.23 -36.67 -28.39
C LYS A 412 0.91 -37.57 -28.87
N GLN A 413 1.11 -38.72 -28.23
CA GLN A 413 1.84 -39.83 -28.81
C GLN A 413 0.89 -40.71 -29.62
N ALA A 414 1.23 -40.91 -30.90
CA ALA A 414 0.55 -41.80 -31.82
C ALA A 414 1.18 -43.20 -31.73
N GLY A 415 0.33 -44.24 -31.70
CA GLY A 415 0.72 -45.64 -31.90
C GLY A 415 0.51 -46.52 -30.67
N GLY A 416 -0.70 -47.03 -30.48
CA GLY A 416 -1.01 -48.01 -29.42
C GLY A 416 -2.40 -48.63 -29.60
N ASN A 417 -2.53 -49.90 -29.18
CA ASN A 417 -3.74 -50.72 -29.29
C ASN A 417 -4.97 -50.00 -28.71
N VAL A 418 -6.14 -50.12 -29.36
CA VAL A 418 -7.35 -49.31 -29.05
C VAL A 418 -7.77 -49.40 -27.58
N LYS A 419 -7.53 -50.54 -26.93
CA LYS A 419 -7.84 -50.74 -25.49
C LYS A 419 -6.97 -49.87 -24.57
N ASP A 420 -5.70 -49.66 -24.90
CA ASP A 420 -4.76 -48.87 -24.07
C ASP A 420 -5.03 -47.38 -24.21
N VAL A 421 -5.41 -46.92 -25.40
CA VAL A 421 -5.84 -45.54 -25.66
C VAL A 421 -7.11 -45.22 -24.87
N VAL A 422 -8.10 -46.12 -24.84
CA VAL A 422 -9.34 -45.95 -24.06
C VAL A 422 -9.07 -45.95 -22.55
N ALA A 423 -8.15 -46.80 -22.07
CA ALA A 423 -7.76 -46.82 -20.66
C ALA A 423 -7.02 -45.54 -20.24
N GLN A 424 -6.14 -45.00 -21.10
CA GLN A 424 -5.47 -43.71 -20.88
C GLN A 424 -6.47 -42.55 -20.89
N GLN A 425 -7.43 -42.53 -21.81
CA GLN A 425 -8.49 -41.51 -21.84
C GLN A 425 -9.33 -41.53 -20.57
N LYS A 426 -9.77 -42.70 -20.08
CA LYS A 426 -10.51 -42.82 -18.82
C LYS A 426 -9.71 -42.33 -17.61
N LYS A 427 -8.41 -42.62 -17.55
CA LYS A 427 -7.53 -42.10 -16.48
C LYS A 427 -7.40 -40.58 -16.54
N LEU A 428 -7.29 -40.01 -17.74
CA LEU A 428 -7.22 -38.57 -17.95
C LEU A 428 -8.54 -37.89 -17.57
N GLU A 429 -9.67 -38.47 -17.94
CA GLU A 429 -11.01 -37.97 -17.57
C GLU A 429 -11.23 -38.03 -16.07
N ALA A 430 -10.87 -39.14 -15.41
CA ALA A 430 -10.92 -39.27 -13.96
C ALA A 430 -10.03 -38.22 -13.26
N ALA A 431 -8.80 -38.00 -13.75
CA ALA A 431 -7.91 -36.97 -13.22
C ALA A 431 -8.49 -35.55 -13.42
N ARG A 432 -9.13 -35.28 -14.57
CA ARG A 432 -9.82 -34.00 -14.82
C ARG A 432 -11.01 -33.81 -13.88
N GLN A 433 -11.79 -34.85 -13.60
CA GLN A 433 -12.91 -34.79 -12.65
C GLN A 433 -12.43 -34.52 -11.22
N VAL A 434 -11.35 -35.18 -10.78
CA VAL A 434 -10.74 -34.92 -9.47
C VAL A 434 -10.23 -33.49 -9.38
N ALA A 435 -9.52 -32.99 -10.40
CA ALA A 435 -9.03 -31.62 -10.44
C ALA A 435 -10.18 -30.58 -10.48
N ALA A 436 -11.25 -30.87 -11.21
CA ALA A 436 -12.43 -30.00 -11.26
C ALA A 436 -13.14 -29.93 -9.90
N LYS A 437 -13.30 -31.07 -9.22
CA LYS A 437 -13.89 -31.14 -7.88
C LYS A 437 -13.02 -30.41 -6.85
N GLU A 438 -11.70 -30.61 -6.91
CA GLU A 438 -10.77 -29.91 -6.03
C GLU A 438 -10.81 -28.39 -6.26
N LYS A 439 -10.87 -27.95 -7.51
CA LYS A 439 -11.06 -26.54 -7.84
C LYS A 439 -12.37 -25.99 -7.26
N GLU A 440 -13.46 -26.73 -7.41
CA GLU A 440 -14.76 -26.36 -6.86
C GLU A 440 -14.73 -26.27 -5.32
N ASP A 441 -14.09 -27.22 -4.64
CA ASP A 441 -13.92 -27.23 -3.18
C ASP A 441 -13.12 -26.02 -2.70
N VAL A 442 -12.03 -25.67 -3.40
CA VAL A 442 -11.23 -24.48 -3.13
C VAL A 442 -12.07 -23.21 -3.35
N ASP A 443 -12.76 -23.10 -4.48
CA ASP A 443 -13.62 -21.94 -4.77
C ASP A 443 -14.75 -21.80 -3.74
N ASN A 444 -15.31 -22.91 -3.27
CA ASN A 444 -16.30 -22.95 -2.19
C ASN A 444 -15.72 -22.46 -0.86
N SER A 445 -14.51 -22.91 -0.50
CA SER A 445 -13.81 -22.47 0.71
C SER A 445 -13.54 -20.96 0.69
N PHE A 446 -13.06 -20.43 -0.44
CA PHE A 446 -12.84 -18.99 -0.62
C PHE A 446 -14.15 -18.19 -0.58
N ARG A 447 -15.23 -18.70 -1.21
CA ARG A 447 -16.56 -18.08 -1.14
C ARG A 447 -17.10 -18.06 0.28
N ALA A 448 -16.99 -19.17 1.02
CA ALA A 448 -17.44 -19.27 2.40
C ALA A 448 -16.65 -18.32 3.31
N PHE A 449 -15.32 -18.33 3.24
CA PHE A 449 -14.46 -17.42 4.00
C PHE A 449 -14.81 -15.95 3.74
N ARG A 450 -14.97 -15.59 2.47
CA ARG A 450 -15.37 -14.25 2.04
C ARG A 450 -16.71 -13.84 2.64
N SER A 451 -17.73 -14.68 2.51
CA SER A 451 -19.07 -14.37 3.01
C SER A 451 -19.08 -14.25 4.53
N THR A 452 -18.40 -15.16 5.24
CA THR A 452 -18.28 -15.13 6.70
C THR A 452 -17.56 -13.88 7.18
N LEU A 453 -16.47 -13.49 6.52
CA LEU A 453 -15.75 -12.30 6.93
C LEU A 453 -16.51 -11.02 6.59
N LEU A 454 -17.16 -10.94 5.41
CA LEU A 454 -18.04 -9.83 5.09
C LEU A 454 -19.13 -9.69 6.14
N LEU A 455 -19.79 -10.79 6.50
CA LEU A 455 -20.84 -10.77 7.49
C LEU A 455 -20.30 -10.35 8.87
N SER A 456 -19.14 -10.86 9.28
CA SER A 456 -18.47 -10.44 10.52
C SER A 456 -18.13 -8.96 10.52
N TRP A 457 -17.61 -8.46 9.40
CA TRP A 457 -17.26 -7.05 9.22
C TRP A 457 -18.49 -6.15 9.24
N LEU A 458 -19.56 -6.52 8.53
CA LEU A 458 -20.83 -5.80 8.50
C LEU A 458 -21.51 -5.77 9.87
N THR A 459 -21.59 -6.92 10.53
CA THR A 459 -22.22 -7.02 11.85
C THR A 459 -21.45 -6.24 12.91
N THR A 460 -20.12 -6.32 12.92
CA THR A 460 -19.30 -5.52 13.85
C THR A 460 -19.37 -4.02 13.55
N ASN A 461 -19.37 -3.60 12.28
CA ASN A 461 -19.55 -2.19 11.91
C ASN A 461 -20.94 -1.68 12.26
N ALA A 462 -22.00 -2.45 12.01
CA ALA A 462 -23.37 -2.10 12.36
C ALA A 462 -23.56 -2.03 13.88
N LEU A 463 -22.99 -2.98 14.63
CA LEU A 463 -23.01 -2.98 16.09
C LEU A 463 -22.26 -1.76 16.65
N TRP A 464 -21.07 -1.46 16.11
CA TRP A 464 -20.31 -0.27 16.48
C TRP A 464 -21.12 1.01 16.25
N MET A 465 -21.69 1.14 15.06
CA MET A 465 -22.55 2.27 14.70
C MET A 465 -23.74 2.40 15.65
N TYR A 466 -24.45 1.31 15.91
CA TYR A 466 -25.59 1.27 16.84
C TYR A 466 -25.17 1.72 18.25
N ILE A 467 -24.12 1.12 18.83
CA ILE A 467 -23.63 1.46 20.17
C ILE A 467 -23.31 2.96 20.27
N ILE A 468 -22.59 3.52 19.29
CA ILE A 468 -22.25 4.94 19.31
C ILE A 468 -23.52 5.81 19.16
N MET A 469 -24.43 5.43 18.27
CA MET A 469 -25.70 6.14 18.05
C MET A 469 -26.69 6.02 19.22
N THR A 470 -26.54 5.07 20.14
CA THR A 470 -27.43 4.96 21.31
C THR A 470 -26.79 5.46 22.59
N CYS A 471 -25.49 5.26 22.77
CA CYS A 471 -24.83 5.41 24.08
C CYS A 471 -23.87 6.59 24.17
N VAL A 472 -23.49 7.22 23.06
CA VAL A 472 -22.45 8.26 23.05
C VAL A 472 -23.02 9.58 22.55
N ALA A 473 -22.88 10.65 23.35
CA ALA A 473 -23.25 12.00 22.95
C ALA A 473 -22.44 12.46 21.74
N THR A 474 -23.07 13.28 20.90
CA THR A 474 -22.52 13.80 19.64
C THR A 474 -21.23 14.58 19.88
N SER A 475 -21.25 15.45 20.89
CA SER A 475 -20.10 16.24 21.35
C SER A 475 -18.93 15.34 21.78
N CYS A 476 -19.21 14.28 22.53
CA CYS A 476 -18.20 13.31 22.97
C CYS A 476 -17.58 12.55 21.80
N TYR A 477 -18.39 11.99 20.91
CA TYR A 477 -17.89 11.19 19.79
C TYR A 477 -16.97 12.02 18.88
N LEU A 478 -17.42 13.21 18.46
CA LEU A 478 -16.63 14.08 17.59
C LEU A 478 -15.33 14.54 18.28
N LYS A 479 -15.37 14.84 19.58
CA LYS A 479 -14.18 15.19 20.38
C LYS A 479 -13.15 14.06 20.38
N TYR A 480 -13.54 12.84 20.76
CA TYR A 480 -12.61 11.71 20.85
C TYR A 480 -12.14 11.24 19.48
N LEU A 481 -13.00 11.28 18.46
CA LEU A 481 -12.58 11.01 17.08
C LEU A 481 -11.52 12.02 16.62
N SER A 482 -11.73 13.30 16.91
CA SER A 482 -10.74 14.35 16.62
C SER A 482 -9.41 14.09 17.34
N TYR A 483 -9.41 13.58 18.57
CA TYR A 483 -8.19 13.22 19.30
C TYR A 483 -7.45 12.05 18.68
N ILE A 484 -8.17 11.03 18.21
CA ILE A 484 -7.57 9.89 17.51
C ILE A 484 -6.89 10.38 16.23
N VAL A 485 -7.61 11.17 15.41
CA VAL A 485 -7.05 11.74 14.17
C VAL A 485 -5.85 12.63 14.46
N ALA A 486 -5.94 13.49 15.48
CA ALA A 486 -4.87 14.36 15.92
C ALA A 486 -3.62 13.56 16.31
N CYS A 487 -3.78 12.52 17.14
CA CYS A 487 -2.69 11.67 17.59
C CYS A 487 -1.94 11.03 16.41
N PHE A 488 -2.68 10.43 15.47
CA PHE A 488 -2.08 9.84 14.26
C PHE A 488 -1.31 10.88 13.44
N ASN A 489 -1.89 12.04 13.18
CA ASN A 489 -1.23 13.07 12.40
C ASN A 489 -0.04 13.70 13.13
N ILE A 490 -0.07 13.81 14.46
CA ILE A 490 1.07 14.25 15.26
C ILE A 490 2.21 13.23 15.17
N ILE A 491 1.93 11.94 15.35
CA ILE A 491 2.96 10.88 15.23
C ILE A 491 3.59 10.94 13.83
N ARG A 492 2.77 11.00 12.79
CA ARG A 492 3.22 11.10 11.39
C ARG A 492 4.02 12.38 11.13
N PHE A 493 3.60 13.52 11.66
CA PHE A 493 4.30 14.80 11.55
C PHE A 493 5.66 14.76 12.27
N VAL A 494 5.71 14.24 13.49
CA VAL A 494 6.96 14.04 14.25
C VAL A 494 7.90 13.12 13.50
N GLY A 495 7.40 12.04 12.89
CA GLY A 495 8.19 11.18 12.00
C GLY A 495 8.74 11.92 10.79
N ALA A 496 7.89 12.67 10.08
CA ALA A 496 8.27 13.44 8.89
C ALA A 496 9.32 14.51 9.17
N THR A 497 9.20 15.21 10.31
CA THR A 497 10.15 16.24 10.75
C THR A 497 11.45 15.63 11.26
N THR A 498 11.39 14.56 12.06
CA THR A 498 12.56 13.81 12.52
C THR A 498 13.35 13.25 11.35
N PHE A 499 12.67 12.71 10.34
CA PHE A 499 13.30 12.23 9.11
C PHE A 499 14.09 13.34 8.41
N LEU A 500 13.50 14.53 8.27
CA LEU A 500 14.17 15.68 7.66
C LEU A 500 15.35 16.18 8.51
N ALA A 501 15.17 16.26 9.83
CA ALA A 501 16.24 16.62 10.76
C ALA A 501 17.43 15.66 10.65
N LEU A 502 17.19 14.34 10.71
CA LEU A 502 18.22 13.31 10.53
C LEU A 502 18.92 13.43 9.18
N ARG A 503 18.16 13.75 8.10
CA ARG A 503 18.72 13.96 6.77
C ARG A 503 19.63 15.19 6.70
N ILE A 504 19.22 16.30 7.32
CA ILE A 504 20.01 17.54 7.40
C ILE A 504 21.27 17.29 8.23
N CYS A 505 21.14 16.69 9.42
CA CYS A 505 22.26 16.34 10.29
C CYS A 505 23.32 15.49 9.57
N ARG A 506 22.89 14.44 8.84
CA ARG A 506 23.78 13.61 8.01
C ARG A 506 24.47 14.39 6.89
N ARG A 507 23.84 15.45 6.35
CA ARG A 507 24.44 16.30 5.31
C ARG A 507 25.57 17.18 5.86
N PHE A 508 25.45 17.61 7.12
CA PHE A 508 26.43 18.44 7.83
C PHE A 508 27.44 17.64 8.66
N GLY A 509 27.38 16.31 8.64
CA GLY A 509 28.29 15.46 9.43
C GLY A 509 28.05 15.52 10.94
N ILE A 510 26.92 16.10 11.37
CA ILE A 510 26.54 16.23 12.77
C ILE A 510 25.80 14.94 13.16
N GLY A 511 26.51 14.01 13.78
CA GLY A 511 25.94 12.74 14.24
C GLY A 511 27.01 11.76 14.69
N GLY A 512 27.27 11.69 15.99
CA GLY A 512 28.02 10.59 16.60
C GLY A 512 27.25 9.28 16.44
N CYS A 513 27.95 8.17 16.19
CA CYS A 513 27.43 6.82 15.99
C CYS A 513 26.76 6.52 14.64
N VAL A 514 27.53 6.57 13.55
CA VAL A 514 27.96 5.37 12.79
C VAL A 514 29.30 5.76 12.16
N LYS A 515 30.33 4.90 12.24
CA LYS A 515 31.51 5.00 11.36
C LYS A 515 31.07 4.70 9.92
N GLY A 516 30.23 5.55 9.37
CA GLY A 516 29.92 5.62 7.94
C GLY A 516 30.91 6.61 7.37
N VAL A 517 31.65 6.17 6.37
CA VAL A 517 32.66 6.91 5.62
C VAL A 517 32.26 8.39 5.49
N SER A 518 33.12 9.29 6.00
CA SER A 518 32.85 10.75 5.93
C SER A 518 32.55 11.16 4.48
N LYS A 519 31.81 12.24 4.28
CA LYS A 519 31.43 12.73 2.93
C LYS A 519 32.64 12.83 2.00
N ASP A 520 33.78 13.30 2.51
CA ASP A 520 35.03 13.41 1.75
C ASP A 520 35.71 12.07 1.51
N THR A 521 35.59 11.13 2.44
CA THR A 521 36.17 9.79 2.31
C THR A 521 35.37 8.91 1.34
N TYR A 522 34.04 9.08 1.29
CA TYR A 522 33.15 8.31 0.41
C TYR A 522 33.26 8.81 -1.03
N ASP A 523 33.31 10.12 -1.19
CA ASP A 523 33.42 10.73 -2.51
C ASP A 523 34.76 10.40 -3.18
N ARG A 524 35.84 10.18 -2.40
CA ARG A 524 37.13 9.66 -2.89
C ARG A 524 37.14 8.15 -3.16
N GLN A 525 36.24 7.39 -2.52
CA GLN A 525 36.15 5.93 -2.67
C GLN A 525 35.17 5.49 -3.78
N LEU A 526 34.37 6.41 -4.32
CA LEU A 526 33.54 6.13 -5.49
C LEU A 526 34.43 5.79 -6.70
N PRO A 527 34.06 4.83 -7.56
CA PRO A 527 34.77 4.65 -8.82
C PRO A 527 34.70 5.93 -9.67
N PRO A 528 35.73 6.26 -10.47
CA PRO A 528 35.86 7.56 -11.16
C PRO A 528 34.64 7.94 -12.00
N GLU A 529 34.01 6.96 -12.65
CA GLU A 529 32.78 7.10 -13.43
C GLU A 529 31.57 7.59 -12.61
N TRP A 530 31.44 7.17 -11.35
CA TRP A 530 30.38 7.59 -10.44
C TRP A 530 30.67 8.97 -9.84
N GLN A 531 31.94 9.31 -9.66
CA GLN A 531 32.36 10.67 -9.28
C GLN A 531 31.97 11.66 -10.38
N ALA A 532 32.24 11.34 -11.66
CA ALA A 532 31.92 12.18 -12.82
C ALA A 532 30.42 12.42 -13.00
N HIS A 533 29.57 11.40 -12.79
CA HIS A 533 28.11 11.57 -12.80
C HIS A 533 27.63 12.48 -11.68
N ARG A 534 28.27 12.41 -10.51
CA ARG A 534 27.89 13.19 -9.33
C ARG A 534 28.34 14.65 -9.39
N THR A 535 29.45 14.95 -10.05
CA THR A 535 29.93 16.32 -10.27
C THR A 535 29.28 17.01 -11.48
N GLY A 536 28.37 16.33 -12.19
CA GLY A 536 27.77 16.86 -13.42
C GLY A 536 28.77 16.93 -14.59
N GLN A 537 29.91 16.24 -14.48
CA GLN A 537 30.95 16.19 -15.52
C GLN A 537 30.72 15.08 -16.54
N ALA A 538 29.70 14.22 -16.36
CA ALA A 538 29.34 13.13 -17.26
C ALA A 538 28.65 13.60 -18.57
N ALA A 539 29.06 14.74 -19.11
CA ALA A 539 28.80 15.06 -20.51
C ALA A 539 29.90 14.41 -21.36
N ARG A 540 29.51 13.48 -22.24
CA ARG A 540 30.30 12.81 -23.30
C ARG A 540 30.98 11.48 -22.92
N PHE A 541 30.17 10.43 -22.70
CA PHE A 541 30.55 9.11 -23.20
C PHE A 541 29.70 8.80 -24.43
N ARG A 542 30.19 9.24 -25.60
CA ARG A 542 29.74 8.72 -26.89
C ARG A 542 30.42 7.36 -27.06
N PRO A 543 29.72 6.26 -27.36
CA PRO A 543 30.39 5.02 -27.73
C PRO A 543 31.23 5.31 -28.98
N GLN A 544 32.54 5.06 -28.95
CA GLN A 544 33.32 5.03 -30.17
C GLN A 544 32.89 3.79 -30.97
N GLU A 545 32.14 4.04 -32.04
CA GLU A 545 32.07 3.13 -33.18
C GLU A 545 33.47 3.05 -33.82
N THR A 546 34.07 1.86 -33.80
CA THR A 546 34.85 1.28 -34.91
C THR A 546 35.40 -0.08 -34.48
N LEU A 547 34.70 -1.15 -34.85
CA LEU A 547 35.31 -2.45 -35.08
C LEU A 547 34.90 -2.87 -36.50
N GLN A 548 35.80 -2.71 -37.47
CA GLN A 548 35.72 -3.46 -38.72
C GLN A 548 36.21 -4.90 -38.47
N PRO A 549 35.64 -5.89 -39.17
CA PRO A 549 35.86 -7.30 -38.89
C PRO A 549 37.10 -7.82 -39.61
N SER A 550 37.77 -8.82 -39.02
CA SER A 550 38.70 -9.69 -39.75
C SER A 550 38.34 -11.16 -39.50
N PRO A 551 38.37 -12.03 -40.54
CA PRO A 551 37.76 -13.36 -40.52
C PRO A 551 38.75 -14.45 -40.11
N ARG A 552 38.19 -15.58 -39.65
CA ARG A 552 38.69 -16.99 -39.57
C ARG A 552 38.03 -17.59 -38.32
N GLY A 553 37.32 -18.72 -38.30
CA GLY A 553 37.32 -19.98 -39.04
C GLY A 553 36.68 -21.01 -38.08
N PRO A 554 36.12 -22.14 -38.55
CA PRO A 554 35.08 -22.87 -37.82
C PRO A 554 35.66 -23.84 -36.78
N TYR A 555 35.07 -23.91 -35.58
CA TYR A 555 35.27 -25.05 -34.69
C TYR A 555 33.95 -25.46 -34.00
N ASN A 556 33.38 -26.50 -34.61
CA ASN A 556 32.72 -27.70 -34.08
C ASN A 556 31.97 -27.64 -32.75
N ALA A 557 30.70 -28.03 -32.88
CA ALA A 557 29.85 -28.59 -31.84
C ALA A 557 30.39 -29.94 -31.31
N VAL A 558 30.31 -30.11 -30.00
CA VAL A 558 29.87 -31.34 -29.30
C VAL A 558 29.02 -30.89 -28.11
#